data_AF-A0A7J4S7D6-F1
#
_entry.id   AF-A0A7J4S7D6-F1
#
_cell.length_a   1.000
_cell.length_b   1.000
_cell.length_c   1.000
_cell.angle_alpha   90.00
_cell.angle_beta   90.00
_cell.angle_gamma   90.00
#
_symmetry.space_group_name_H-M   'P 1'
#
loop_
_entity.id
_entity.type
_entity.pdbx_description
1 polymer ?
#
loop_
_entity_poly.entity_id
_entity_poly.type
_entity_poly.pdbx_seq_one_letter_code
_entity_poly.pdbx_strand_id
1 'polypeptide(L)'
;RSLAVSLMREGVAVAERAGIALEPLRDVSVRTLRLLTRLPTPVAARLFASRAGNLGNDWPVLGSTLQSLRRGRPTEIDYLNGEIVRRGRELGVPTPRNAKVVELVHGVESTGRFYHPQDLRHAFQAPSQG
;
A
#
# COMPACT_ATOMS: atom_id res chain seq x y z
N ARG A 1 -9.78 3.33 3.99
CA ARG A 1 -9.76 1.91 4.46
C ARG A 1 -9.77 0.93 3.29
N SER A 2 -10.64 1.07 2.30
CA SER A 2 -10.63 0.27 1.05
C SER A 2 -9.31 0.35 0.26
N LEU A 3 -8.66 1.52 0.25
CA LEU A 3 -7.36 1.72 -0.42
C LEU A 3 -6.25 0.82 0.14
N ALA A 4 -6.12 0.76 1.47
CA ALA A 4 -5.10 -0.06 2.14
C ALA A 4 -5.23 -1.55 1.78
N VAL A 5 -6.45 -2.08 1.77
CA VAL A 5 -6.71 -3.47 1.35
C VAL A 5 -6.34 -3.67 -0.12
N SER A 6 -6.59 -2.68 -0.97
CA SER A 6 -6.33 -2.80 -2.40
C SER A 6 -4.82 -2.78 -2.70
N LEU A 7 -4.05 -1.92 -2.00
CA LEU A 7 -2.58 -1.91 -2.05
C LEU A 7 -1.99 -3.25 -1.56
N MET A 8 -2.51 -3.76 -0.43
CA MET A 8 -2.11 -5.05 0.12
C MET A 8 -2.38 -6.20 -0.87
N ARG A 9 -3.52 -6.18 -1.58
CA ARG A 9 -3.85 -7.21 -2.58
C ARG A 9 -2.86 -7.27 -3.72
N GLU A 10 -2.47 -6.12 -4.26
CA GLU A 10 -1.43 -6.05 -5.30
C GLU A 10 -0.11 -6.62 -4.78
N GLY A 11 0.32 -6.24 -3.56
CA GLY A 11 1.53 -6.77 -2.95
C GLY A 11 1.50 -8.29 -2.75
N VAL A 12 0.37 -8.83 -2.27
CA VAL A 12 0.18 -10.28 -2.11
C VAL A 12 0.20 -10.99 -3.47
N ALA A 13 -0.47 -10.45 -4.47
CA ALA A 13 -0.49 -11.04 -5.82
C ALA A 13 0.93 -11.11 -6.42
N VAL A 14 1.73 -10.05 -6.26
CA VAL A 14 3.13 -10.02 -6.69
C VAL A 14 3.96 -11.07 -5.93
N ALA A 15 3.82 -11.13 -4.59
CA ALA A 15 4.57 -12.09 -3.78
C ALA A 15 4.22 -13.56 -4.13
N GLU A 16 2.94 -13.86 -4.33
CA GLU A 16 2.48 -15.18 -4.75
C GLU A 16 3.02 -15.54 -6.14
N ARG A 17 3.01 -14.59 -7.09
CA ARG A 17 3.56 -14.81 -8.43
C ARG A 17 5.08 -14.98 -8.43
N ALA A 18 5.78 -14.31 -7.52
CA ALA A 18 7.22 -14.40 -7.34
C ALA A 18 7.67 -15.69 -6.63
N GLY A 19 6.74 -16.50 -6.11
CA GLY A 19 7.06 -17.68 -5.29
C GLY A 19 7.62 -17.31 -3.92
N ILE A 20 7.40 -16.09 -3.43
CA ILE A 20 7.90 -15.63 -2.13
C ILE A 20 6.97 -16.16 -1.03
N ALA A 21 7.55 -16.89 -0.08
CA ALA A 21 6.84 -17.30 1.12
C ALA A 21 6.58 -16.05 1.99
N LEU A 22 5.31 -15.68 2.14
CA LEU A 22 4.91 -14.61 3.03
C LEU A 22 5.13 -15.05 4.47
N GLU A 23 5.78 -14.22 5.27
CA GLU A 23 5.93 -14.45 6.71
C GLU A 23 4.78 -13.82 7.50
N PRO A 24 4.35 -14.43 8.62
CA PRO A 24 3.37 -13.81 9.52
C PRO A 24 3.91 -12.48 10.06
N LEU A 25 3.13 -11.41 9.94
CA LEU A 25 3.45 -10.13 10.57
C LEU A 25 2.81 -10.10 11.95
N ARG A 26 3.58 -10.25 13.04
CA ARG A 26 3.15 -10.26 14.47
C ARG A 26 1.76 -10.84 14.74
N ASP A 27 0.70 -10.09 14.48
CA ASP A 27 -0.71 -10.44 14.77
C ASP A 27 -1.55 -10.83 13.53
N VAL A 28 -0.97 -10.84 12.34
CA VAL A 28 -1.62 -11.20 11.07
C VAL A 28 -0.94 -12.42 10.47
N SER A 29 -1.59 -13.58 10.59
CA SER A 29 -1.13 -14.80 9.94
C SER A 29 -1.29 -14.74 8.42
N VAL A 30 -0.42 -15.45 7.70
CA VAL A 30 -0.47 -15.61 6.24
C VAL A 30 -1.83 -16.13 5.77
N ARG A 31 -2.45 -17.03 6.55
CA ARG A 31 -3.80 -17.54 6.30
C ARG A 31 -4.85 -16.44 6.36
N THR A 32 -4.73 -15.53 7.32
CA THR A 32 -5.63 -14.36 7.44
C THR A 32 -5.43 -13.43 6.26
N LEU A 33 -4.19 -13.17 5.86
CA LEU A 33 -3.86 -12.33 4.72
C LEU A 33 -4.48 -12.89 3.41
N ARG A 34 -4.30 -14.19 3.16
CA ARG A 34 -4.92 -14.90 2.02
C ARG A 34 -6.44 -14.91 2.08
N LEU A 35 -7.04 -14.92 3.27
CA LEU A 35 -8.49 -14.80 3.40
C LEU A 35 -8.96 -13.40 2.98
N LEU A 36 -8.25 -12.34 3.41
CA LEU A 36 -8.60 -10.96 3.06
C LEU A 36 -8.50 -10.67 1.55
N THR A 37 -7.61 -11.35 0.82
CA THR A 37 -7.53 -11.21 -0.64
C THR A 37 -8.76 -11.80 -1.34
N ARG A 38 -9.36 -12.86 -0.80
CA ARG A 38 -10.51 -13.58 -1.38
C ARG A 38 -11.88 -12.98 -1.02
N LEU A 39 -11.97 -12.20 0.05
CA LEU A 39 -13.24 -11.62 0.51
C LEU A 39 -13.67 -10.41 -0.33
N PRO A 40 -14.98 -10.07 -0.38
CA PRO A 40 -15.41 -8.78 -0.91
C PRO A 40 -14.73 -7.61 -0.20
N THR A 41 -14.34 -6.58 -0.94
CA THR A 41 -13.59 -5.42 -0.43
C THR A 41 -14.15 -4.78 0.85
N PRO A 42 -15.48 -4.53 1.00
CA PRO A 42 -16.00 -3.93 2.23
C PRO A 42 -15.82 -4.86 3.45
N VAL A 43 -15.98 -6.17 3.25
CA VAL A 43 -15.79 -7.19 4.31
C VAL A 43 -14.31 -7.29 4.69
N ALA A 44 -13.43 -7.39 3.69
CA ALA A 44 -11.98 -7.40 3.90
C ALA A 44 -11.50 -6.14 4.62
N ALA A 45 -12.02 -4.96 4.25
CA ALA A 45 -11.66 -3.69 4.90
C ALA A 45 -12.10 -3.63 6.36
N ARG A 46 -13.28 -4.15 6.70
CA ARG A 46 -13.75 -4.22 8.09
C ARG A 46 -12.88 -5.15 8.93
N LEU A 47 -12.59 -6.36 8.43
CA LEU A 47 -11.74 -7.32 9.13
C LEU A 47 -10.30 -6.82 9.29
N PHE A 48 -9.75 -6.20 8.24
CA PHE A 48 -8.43 -5.57 8.29
C PHE A 48 -8.40 -4.47 9.36
N ALA A 49 -9.42 -3.60 9.41
CA ALA A 49 -9.49 -2.54 10.42
C ALA A 49 -9.61 -3.08 11.85
N SER A 50 -10.42 -4.12 12.07
CA SER A 50 -10.56 -4.75 13.39
C SER A 50 -9.25 -5.38 13.89
N ARG A 51 -8.37 -5.84 13.00
CA ARG A 51 -7.05 -6.37 13.37
C ARG A 51 -5.96 -5.31 13.44
N ALA A 52 -6.04 -4.27 12.61
CA ALA A 52 -5.16 -3.11 12.69
C ALA A 52 -5.31 -2.34 14.00
N GLY A 53 -6.44 -2.44 14.70
CA GLY A 53 -6.59 -1.88 16.06
C GLY A 53 -5.82 -2.62 17.16
N ASN A 54 -5.39 -3.87 16.92
CA ASN A 54 -4.58 -4.66 17.85
C ASN A 54 -3.08 -4.62 17.53
N LEU A 55 -2.74 -4.27 16.29
CA LEU A 55 -1.39 -3.86 15.90
C LEU A 55 -1.20 -2.47 16.50
N GLY A 56 -0.46 -2.34 17.60
CA GLY A 56 -0.38 -1.14 18.44
C GLY A 56 -0.09 0.19 17.72
N ASN A 57 -0.02 1.29 18.49
CA ASN A 57 0.09 2.69 18.03
C ASN A 57 1.20 3.00 16.99
N ASP A 58 2.08 2.05 16.68
CA ASP A 58 3.12 2.11 15.65
C ASP A 58 2.61 1.84 14.22
N TRP A 59 1.31 1.55 14.05
CA TRP A 59 0.66 1.40 12.74
C TRP A 59 -0.28 2.57 12.40
N PRO A 60 -0.18 3.19 11.22
CA PRO A 60 0.65 2.76 10.09
C PRO A 60 2.09 3.26 10.19
N VAL A 61 3.01 2.52 9.56
CA VAL A 61 4.38 2.97 9.19
C VAL A 61 4.35 4.22 8.28
N LEU A 62 3.18 4.84 8.05
CA LEU A 62 3.08 6.24 7.66
C LEU A 62 3.94 7.15 8.57
N GLY A 63 4.19 6.76 9.82
CA GLY A 63 5.08 7.47 10.74
C GLY A 63 6.45 7.82 10.12
N SER A 64 7.18 6.87 9.53
CA SER A 64 8.54 7.11 9.01
C SER A 64 8.55 7.82 7.64
N THR A 65 7.64 7.45 6.74
CA THR A 65 7.51 8.11 5.42
C THR A 65 7.02 9.55 5.57
N LEU A 66 5.97 9.80 6.36
CA LEU A 66 5.44 11.14 6.59
C LEU A 66 6.41 12.01 7.39
N GLN A 67 7.17 11.44 8.33
CA GLN A 67 8.24 12.17 9.02
C GLN A 67 9.39 12.52 8.06
N SER A 68 9.78 11.63 7.16
CA SER A 68 10.84 11.89 6.17
C SER A 68 10.41 13.00 5.21
N LEU A 69 9.16 12.96 4.71
CA LEU A 69 8.57 14.02 3.90
C LEU A 69 8.55 15.36 4.64
N ARG A 70 8.10 15.40 5.90
CA ARG A 70 8.10 16.63 6.72
C ARG A 70 9.50 17.20 6.98
N ARG A 71 10.53 16.35 6.93
CA ARG A 71 11.93 16.73 7.10
C ARG A 71 12.64 17.00 5.77
N GLY A 72 11.94 16.93 4.64
CA GLY A 72 12.52 17.13 3.30
C GLY A 72 13.59 16.11 2.92
N ARG A 73 13.51 14.88 3.46
CA ARG A 73 14.45 13.80 3.15
C ARG A 73 13.84 12.83 2.13
N PRO A 74 14.66 12.16 1.31
CA PRO A 74 14.21 11.05 0.48
C PRO A 74 13.48 10.02 1.34
N THR A 75 12.33 9.56 0.85
CA THR A 75 11.53 8.52 1.49
C THR A 75 11.97 7.13 1.03
N GLU A 76 11.61 6.10 1.81
CA GLU A 76 11.84 4.69 1.44
C GLU A 76 10.78 4.18 0.43
N ILE A 77 10.05 5.06 -0.25
CA ILE A 77 8.89 4.66 -1.06
C ILE A 77 9.25 3.72 -2.21
N ASP A 78 10.43 3.93 -2.80
CA ASP A 78 10.97 3.08 -3.86
C ASP A 78 11.27 1.66 -3.38
N TYR A 79 11.73 1.51 -2.15
CA TYR A 79 12.03 0.20 -1.55
C TYR A 79 10.77 -0.50 -1.05
N LEU A 80 9.71 0.26 -0.73
CA LEU A 80 8.43 -0.28 -0.26
C LEU A 80 7.47 -0.54 -1.44
N ASN A 81 6.74 0.48 -1.86
CA ASN A 81 5.76 0.36 -2.93
C ASN A 81 6.44 0.25 -4.31
N GLY A 82 7.60 0.89 -4.50
CA GLY A 82 8.37 0.81 -5.75
C GLY A 82 8.86 -0.61 -6.05
N GLU A 83 9.27 -1.38 -5.05
CA GLU A 83 9.68 -2.77 -5.22
C GLU A 83 8.51 -3.67 -5.64
N ILE A 84 7.30 -3.43 -5.11
CA ILE A 84 6.07 -4.11 -5.55
C ILE A 84 5.81 -3.79 -7.04
N VAL A 85 5.95 -2.53 -7.44
CA VAL A 85 5.76 -2.10 -8.84
C VAL A 85 6.80 -2.73 -9.77
N ARG A 86 8.06 -2.71 -9.37
CA ARG A 86 9.18 -3.27 -10.14
C ARG A 86 8.98 -4.77 -10.38
N ARG A 87 8.73 -5.53 -9.30
CA ARG A 87 8.45 -6.97 -9.40
C ARG A 87 7.15 -7.27 -10.14
N GLY A 88 6.10 -6.47 -9.93
CA GLY A 88 4.84 -6.60 -10.65
C GLY A 88 5.05 -6.50 -12.15
N ARG A 89 5.82 -5.51 -12.62
CA ARG A 89 6.21 -5.35 -14.03
C ARG A 89 6.98 -6.57 -14.55
N GLU A 90 7.97 -7.06 -13.80
CA GLU A 90 8.79 -8.22 -14.18
C GLU A 90 7.98 -9.52 -14.29
N LEU A 91 6.94 -9.66 -13.47
CA LEU A 91 6.13 -10.87 -13.36
C LEU A 91 4.80 -10.80 -14.13
N GLY A 92 4.52 -9.66 -14.78
CA GLY A 92 3.26 -9.42 -15.50
C GLY A 92 2.04 -9.27 -14.58
N VAL A 93 2.23 -8.80 -13.34
CA VAL A 93 1.16 -8.55 -12.36
C VAL A 93 0.87 -7.04 -12.28
N PRO A 94 -0.35 -6.58 -12.60
CA PRO A 94 -0.70 -5.17 -12.50
C PRO A 94 -0.66 -4.66 -11.05
N THR A 95 0.03 -3.53 -10.84
CA THR A 95 0.14 -2.85 -9.54
C THR A 95 -0.21 -1.35 -9.62
N PRO A 96 -1.36 -0.97 -10.21
CA PRO A 96 -1.68 0.42 -10.50
C PRO A 96 -1.82 1.29 -9.25
N ARG A 97 -2.28 0.73 -8.13
CA ARG A 97 -2.44 1.50 -6.90
C ARG A 97 -1.10 1.74 -6.22
N ASN A 98 -0.22 0.73 -6.18
CA ASN A 98 1.13 0.91 -5.67
C ASN A 98 1.90 1.92 -6.52
N ALA A 99 1.78 1.87 -7.86
CA ALA A 99 2.38 2.85 -8.76
C ALA A 99 1.88 4.26 -8.48
N LYS A 100 0.56 4.43 -8.28
CA LYS A 100 -0.02 5.74 -7.96
C LYS A 100 0.46 6.29 -6.62
N VAL A 101 0.68 5.43 -5.61
CA VAL A 101 1.27 5.88 -4.33
C VAL A 101 2.69 6.38 -4.53
N VAL A 102 3.53 5.65 -5.28
CA VAL A 102 4.91 6.06 -5.60
C VAL A 102 4.93 7.43 -6.31
N GLU A 103 4.11 7.59 -7.35
CA GLU A 103 3.95 8.85 -8.09
C GLU A 103 3.59 10.03 -7.15
N LEU A 104 2.57 9.84 -6.30
CA LEU A 104 2.13 10.89 -5.38
C LEU A 104 3.20 11.26 -4.35
N VAL A 105 3.94 10.28 -3.81
CA VAL A 105 5.01 10.56 -2.84
C VAL A 105 6.15 11.33 -3.48
N HIS A 106 6.62 10.93 -4.67
CA HIS A 106 7.63 11.70 -5.40
C HIS A 106 7.15 13.11 -5.79
N GLY A 107 5.85 13.27 -6.05
CA GLY A 107 5.23 14.58 -6.23
C GLY A 107 5.43 15.48 -5.01
N VAL A 108 5.25 14.94 -3.79
CA VAL A 108 5.53 15.69 -2.55
C VAL A 108 7.03 15.94 -2.37
N GLU A 109 7.89 14.96 -2.64
CA GLU A 109 9.35 15.12 -2.50
C GLU A 109 9.91 16.20 -3.42
N SER A 110 9.44 16.27 -4.67
CA SER A 110 9.89 17.24 -5.66
C SER A 110 9.34 18.65 -5.43
N THR A 111 8.11 18.77 -4.94
CA THR A 111 7.42 20.07 -4.80
C THR A 111 7.40 20.62 -3.37
N GLY A 112 7.65 19.77 -2.37
CA GLY A 112 7.42 20.07 -0.95
C GLY A 112 5.93 20.25 -0.58
N ARG A 113 5.00 20.11 -1.54
CA ARG A 113 3.58 20.39 -1.36
C ARG A 113 2.82 19.12 -1.02
N PHE A 114 2.19 19.11 0.16
CA PHE A 114 1.33 18.01 0.58
C PHE A 114 -0.06 18.12 -0.06
N TYR A 115 -0.64 16.97 -0.40
CA TYR A 115 -2.00 16.87 -0.94
C TYR A 115 -3.06 17.00 0.17
N HIS A 116 -4.19 17.61 -0.16
CA HIS A 116 -5.35 17.58 0.73
C HIS A 116 -6.00 16.19 0.69
N PRO A 117 -6.60 15.68 1.79
CA PRO A 117 -7.25 14.36 1.81
C PRO A 117 -8.39 14.19 0.79
N GLN A 118 -8.95 15.28 0.26
CA GLN A 118 -9.94 15.24 -0.82
C GLN A 118 -9.27 14.96 -2.17
N ASP A 119 -8.16 15.62 -2.48
CA ASP A 119 -7.39 15.43 -3.70
C ASP A 119 -6.90 13.98 -3.82
N LEU A 120 -6.42 13.42 -2.70
CA LEU A 120 -6.01 12.02 -2.63
C LEU A 120 -7.18 11.08 -2.92
N ARG A 121 -8.38 11.36 -2.42
CA ARG A 121 -9.56 10.53 -2.71
C ARG A 121 -9.89 10.53 -4.19
N HIS A 122 -9.87 11.70 -4.83
CA HIS A 122 -10.13 11.82 -6.26
C HIS A 122 -9.07 11.08 -7.09
N ALA A 123 -7.79 11.22 -6.73
CA ALA A 123 -6.69 10.55 -7.41
C ALA A 123 -6.80 9.01 -7.44
N PHE A 124 -7.46 8.40 -6.44
CA PHE A 124 -7.67 6.95 -6.37
C PHE A 124 -9.08 6.48 -6.81
N GLN A 125 -9.97 7.42 -7.15
CA GLN A 125 -11.33 7.15 -7.65
C GLN A 125 -11.45 7.40 -9.16
N ALA A 126 -10.59 8.24 -9.73
CA ALA A 126 -10.53 8.45 -11.17
C ALA A 126 -10.20 7.10 -11.85
N PRO A 127 -10.93 6.71 -12.91
CA PRO A 127 -10.55 5.56 -13.72
C PRO A 127 -9.12 5.79 -14.22
N SER A 128 -8.28 4.75 -14.10
CA SER A 128 -6.93 4.74 -14.67
C SER A 128 -7.03 5.20 -16.12
N GLN A 129 -6.53 6.40 -16.42
CA GLN A 129 -6.47 6.84 -17.80
C GLN A 129 -5.44 5.94 -18.49
N GLY A 130 -5.96 5.20 -19.50
CA GLY A 130 -5.28 4.50 -20.59
C GLY A 130 -3.85 4.03 -20.36
#